data_AF-A0A6V7IJX2-F1
#
_entry.id   AF-A0A6V7IJX2-F1
#
_cell.length_a   1.000
_cell.length_b   1.000
_cell.length_c   1.000
_cell.angle_alpha   90.00
_cell.angle_beta   90.00
_cell.angle_gamma   90.00
#
_symmetry.space_group_name_H-M   'P 1'
#
loop_
_entity.id
_entity.type
_entity.pdbx_description
1 polymer ?
#
loop_
_entity_poly.entity_id
_entity_poly.type
_entity_poly.pdbx_seq_one_letter_code
_entity_poly.pdbx_strand_id
1 'polypeptide(L)'
;TSEPMAYSPYVDEVLLPRTDYEPGRNCVFAGWGLTEYHPLQPSPFLRYGFGRTLWVASCKYFLTESLNDYEFCFTYLGDDPSSIHS
;
A
#
# COMPACT_ATOMS: atom_id res chain seq x y z
N THR A 1 27.65 1.75 13.23
CA THR A 1 27.92 0.39 12.71
C THR A 1 26.58 -0.20 12.25
N SER A 2 26.55 -0.98 11.18
CA SER A 2 25.36 -1.69 10.72
C SER A 2 25.48 -3.15 11.15
N GLU A 3 24.77 -3.53 12.21
CA GLU A 3 24.74 -4.90 12.73
C GLU A 3 23.44 -5.59 12.31
N PRO A 4 23.45 -6.92 12.09
CA PRO A 4 22.23 -7.66 11.76
C PRO A 4 21.16 -7.50 12.84
N MET A 5 19.92 -7.25 12.42
CA MET A 5 18.78 -7.16 13.32
C MET A 5 18.30 -8.56 13.72
N ALA A 6 18.11 -8.79 15.02
CA ALA A 6 17.56 -10.06 15.52
C ALA A 6 16.03 -10.08 15.43
N TYR A 7 15.46 -11.23 15.09
CA TYR A 7 14.02 -11.45 15.14
C TYR A 7 13.47 -11.30 16.55
N SER A 8 12.26 -10.77 16.65
CA SER A 8 11.55 -10.57 17.92
C SER A 8 10.04 -10.48 17.68
N PRO A 9 9.19 -10.43 18.72
CA PRO A 9 7.76 -10.18 18.55
C PRO A 9 7.41 -8.86 17.83
N TYR A 10 8.36 -7.94 17.67
CA TYR A 10 8.18 -6.63 17.02
C TYR A 10 8.94 -6.51 15.70
N VAL A 11 9.78 -7.49 15.35
CA VAL A 11 10.62 -7.48 14.16
C VAL A 11 10.54 -8.85 13.53
N ASP A 12 9.89 -8.90 12.37
CA ASP A 12 9.73 -10.11 11.58
C ASP A 12 9.93 -9.83 10.09
N GLU A 13 10.14 -10.88 9.32
CA GLU A 13 10.27 -10.79 7.87
C GLU A 13 8.91 -10.79 7.18
N VAL A 14 8.89 -10.23 5.96
CA VAL A 14 7.74 -10.33 5.06
C VAL A 14 8.04 -11.35 3.98
N LEU A 15 7.11 -12.27 3.75
CA LEU A 15 7.23 -13.27 2.69
C LEU A 15 7.16 -12.60 1.31
N LEU A 16 8.07 -12.99 0.42
CA LEU A 16 8.04 -12.56 -0.96
C LEU A 16 6.82 -13.16 -1.69
N PRO A 17 6.18 -12.38 -2.58
CA PRO A 17 5.07 -12.87 -3.39
C PRO A 17 5.55 -13.99 -4.32
N ARG A 18 4.74 -15.06 -4.41
CA ARG A 18 5.01 -16.23 -5.29
C ARG A 18 4.23 -16.18 -6.60
N THR A 19 3.33 -15.22 -6.73
CA THR A 19 2.44 -15.02 -7.87
C THR A 19 2.61 -13.61 -8.39
N ASP A 20 2.39 -13.45 -9.68
CA ASP A 20 2.35 -12.14 -10.32
C ASP A 20 1.18 -11.30 -9.80
N TYR A 21 1.21 -10.03 -10.16
CA TYR A 21 0.17 -9.08 -9.83
C TYR A 21 -1.20 -9.51 -10.37
N GLU A 22 -2.18 -9.62 -9.47
CA GLU A 22 -3.59 -9.89 -9.80
C GLU A 22 -4.45 -8.66 -9.47
N PRO A 23 -5.22 -8.11 -10.41
CA PRO A 23 -6.19 -7.06 -10.14
C PRO A 23 -7.39 -7.59 -9.32
N GLY A 24 -8.00 -6.74 -8.51
CA GLY A 24 -9.14 -7.09 -7.65
C GLY A 24 -8.77 -7.67 -6.29
N ARG A 25 -7.48 -7.81 -5.97
CA ARG A 25 -6.99 -8.28 -4.66
C ARG A 25 -7.07 -7.15 -3.64
N ASN A 26 -7.69 -7.42 -2.50
CA ASN A 26 -7.65 -6.50 -1.37
C ASN A 26 -6.24 -6.48 -0.76
N CYS A 27 -5.78 -5.29 -0.35
CA CYS A 27 -4.46 -5.07 0.21
C CYS A 27 -4.51 -4.13 1.41
N VAL A 28 -3.44 -4.17 2.22
CA VAL A 28 -3.17 -3.21 3.29
C VAL A 28 -1.95 -2.41 2.89
N PHE A 29 -2.00 -1.10 3.06
CA PHE A 29 -0.83 -0.23 2.94
C PHE A 29 -0.64 0.51 4.26
N ALA A 30 0.61 0.79 4.63
CA ALA A 30 0.94 1.44 5.88
C ALA A 30 2.12 2.40 5.72
N GLY A 31 2.17 3.44 6.56
CA GLY A 31 3.27 4.40 6.57
C GLY A 31 3.07 5.57 7.53
N TRP A 32 4.09 6.43 7.61
CA TRP A 32 4.12 7.66 8.40
C TRP A 32 3.97 8.92 7.53
N GLY A 33 3.38 8.77 6.34
CA GLY A 33 3.21 9.85 5.38
C GLY A 33 2.25 10.94 5.86
N LEU A 34 1.96 11.88 4.95
CA LEU A 34 0.95 12.91 5.14
C LEU A 34 -0.44 12.26 5.19
N THR A 35 -1.22 12.59 6.22
CA THR A 35 -2.61 12.12 6.35
C THR A 35 -3.62 13.12 5.83
N GLU A 36 -3.18 14.36 5.59
CA GLU A 36 -4.01 15.47 5.13
C GLU A 36 -3.24 16.24 4.06
N TYR A 37 -3.96 16.89 3.14
CA TYR A 37 -3.33 17.72 2.12
C TYR A 37 -2.77 19.00 2.73
N HIS A 38 -3.43 19.56 3.74
CA HIS A 38 -2.98 20.75 4.48
C HIS A 38 -3.51 20.67 5.93
N PRO A 39 -2.66 20.81 6.96
CA PRO A 39 -1.23 21.10 6.89
C PRO A 39 -0.38 19.91 6.41
N LEU A 40 0.75 20.17 5.76
CA LEU A 40 1.71 19.15 5.30
C LEU A 40 2.54 18.62 6.46
N GLN A 41 1.89 17.91 7.39
CA GLN A 41 2.52 17.30 8.55
C GLN A 41 2.46 15.77 8.46
N PRO A 42 3.61 15.06 8.46
CA PRO A 42 3.62 13.60 8.51
C PRO A 42 3.14 13.10 9.87
N SER A 43 2.59 11.89 9.89
CA SER A 43 2.09 11.32 11.13
C SER A 43 3.22 10.89 12.06
N PRO A 44 3.16 11.21 13.37
CA PRO A 44 4.10 10.67 14.35
C PRO A 44 3.85 9.18 14.67
N PHE A 45 2.73 8.61 14.20
CA PHE A 45 2.34 7.22 14.41
C PHE A 45 2.19 6.49 13.08
N LEU A 46 2.41 5.17 13.10
CA LEU A 46 2.16 4.35 11.90
C LEU A 46 0.66 4.39 11.58
N ARG A 47 0.33 4.78 10.36
CA ARG A 47 -1.02 4.73 9.82
C ARG A 47 -1.13 3.55 8.87
N TYR A 48 -2.32 2.99 8.73
CA TYR A 48 -2.62 1.96 7.75
C TYR A 48 -3.99 2.21 7.15
N GLY A 49 -4.20 1.70 5.95
CA GLY A 49 -5.48 1.74 5.25
C GLY A 49 -5.67 0.52 4.36
N PHE A 50 -6.89 0.35 3.89
CA PHE A 50 -7.27 -0.75 3.01
C PHE A 50 -7.40 -0.27 1.58
N GLY A 51 -6.97 -1.12 0.66
CA GLY A 51 -7.07 -0.86 -0.76
C GLY A 51 -7.46 -2.09 -1.56
N ARG A 52 -7.61 -1.89 -2.87
CA ARG A 52 -7.82 -2.96 -3.84
C ARG A 52 -6.99 -2.71 -5.08
N THR A 53 -6.29 -3.74 -5.54
CA THR A 53 -5.51 -3.68 -6.77
C THR A 53 -6.41 -3.46 -7.98
N LEU A 54 -5.96 -2.66 -8.94
CA LEU A 54 -6.74 -2.26 -10.12
C LEU A 54 -6.15 -2.83 -11.41
N TRP A 55 -6.99 -3.00 -12.43
CA TRP A 55 -6.47 -3.22 -13.77
C TRP A 55 -5.64 -2.01 -14.22
N VAL A 56 -4.46 -2.26 -14.81
CA VAL A 56 -3.58 -1.21 -15.35
C VAL A 56 -4.35 -0.29 -16.32
N ALA A 57 -5.25 -0.87 -17.13
CA ALA A 57 -6.13 -0.13 -18.02
C ALA A 57 -7.07 0.86 -17.29
N SER A 58 -7.62 0.46 -16.13
CA SER A 58 -8.46 1.35 -15.31
C SER A 58 -7.64 2.50 -14.72
N CYS A 59 -6.38 2.24 -14.40
CA CYS A 59 -5.50 3.22 -13.79
C CYS A 59 -5.05 4.31 -14.77
N LYS A 60 -4.86 3.94 -16.04
CA LYS A 60 -4.56 4.88 -17.14
C LYS A 60 -5.62 5.96 -17.35
N TYR A 61 -6.85 5.76 -16.86
CA TYR A 61 -7.87 6.81 -16.88
C TYR A 61 -7.56 7.97 -15.92
N PHE A 62 -6.89 7.67 -14.79
CA PHE A 62 -6.59 8.62 -13.73
C PHE A 62 -5.17 9.19 -13.80
N LEU A 63 -4.29 8.55 -14.56
CA LEU A 63 -2.88 8.93 -14.69
C LEU A 63 -2.65 9.67 -16.01
N THR A 64 -1.95 10.80 -15.93
CA THR A 64 -1.51 11.56 -17.10
C THR A 64 -0.31 10.90 -17.78
N GLU A 65 0.42 10.02 -17.07
CA GLU A 65 1.61 9.32 -17.55
C GLU A 65 1.38 7.81 -17.74
N SER A 66 2.19 7.18 -18.58
CA SER A 66 2.10 5.74 -18.85
C SER A 66 2.79 4.93 -17.76
N LEU A 67 2.06 4.00 -17.15
CA LEU A 67 2.62 2.97 -16.27
C LEU A 67 3.60 2.06 -17.02
N ASN A 68 4.69 1.69 -16.36
CA ASN A 68 5.65 0.69 -16.85
C ASN A 68 5.34 -0.73 -16.33
N ASP A 69 6.07 -1.73 -16.82
CA ASP A 69 5.82 -3.15 -16.51
C ASP A 69 6.17 -3.55 -15.05
N TYR A 70 6.79 -2.66 -14.28
CA TYR A 70 7.17 -2.86 -12.87
C TYR A 70 6.26 -2.09 -11.91
N GLU A 71 5.21 -1.46 -12.43
CA GLU A 71 4.26 -0.68 -11.64
C GLU A 71 2.90 -1.36 -11.60
N PHE A 72 2.22 -1.17 -10.49
CA PHE A 72 0.85 -1.59 -10.32
C PHE A 72 0.04 -0.51 -9.64
N CYS A 73 -1.27 -0.65 -9.71
CA CYS A 73 -2.20 0.31 -9.15
C CYS A 73 -3.06 -0.30 -8.08
N PHE A 74 -3.44 0.52 -7.12
CA PHE A 74 -4.49 0.19 -6.17
C PHE A 74 -5.33 1.42 -5.88
N THR A 75 -6.56 1.20 -5.43
CA THR A 75 -7.45 2.25 -4.94
C THR A 75 -7.58 2.18 -3.44
N TYR A 76 -7.99 3.28 -2.81
CA TYR A 76 -8.29 3.37 -1.39
C TYR A 76 -9.75 2.99 -1.12
N LEU A 77 -9.97 2.14 -0.12
CA LEU A 77 -11.31 1.69 0.30
C LEU A 77 -11.73 2.28 1.65
N GLY A 78 -10.78 2.74 2.47
CA GLY A 78 -11.04 3.23 3.83
C GLY A 78 -10.02 2.73 4.85
N ASP A 79 -10.17 3.22 6.08
CA ASP A 79 -9.37 2.78 7.22
C ASP A 79 -10.06 1.67 8.03
N ASP A 80 -11.31 1.32 7.69
CA ASP A 80 -12.09 0.31 8.38
C ASP A 80 -12.01 -1.06 7.67
N PRO A 81 -11.83 -2.17 8.40
CA PRO A 81 -11.75 -3.51 7.81
C PRO A 81 -12.98 -3.91 6.99
N SER A 82 -14.18 -3.36 7.31
CA SER A 82 -15.40 -3.63 6.56
C SER A 82 -15.38 -3.07 5.14
N SER A 83 -14.53 -2.07 4.87
CA SER A 83 -14.31 -1.51 3.53
C SER A 83 -13.82 -2.54 2.51
N ILE A 84 -13.21 -3.63 2.97
CA ILE A 84 -12.71 -4.75 2.14
C ILE A 84 -13.85 -5.53 1.48
N HIS A 85 -15.03 -5.56 2.13
CA HIS A 85 -16.19 -6.37 1.74
C HIS A 85 -17.29 -5.60 1.00
N SER A 86 -17.13 -4.28 0.85
CA SER A 86 -18.01 -3.42 0.06
C SER A 86 -17.66 -3.47 -1.44
#